data_AF-A0A2V3VLA4-F1
#
_entry.id   AF-A0A2V3VLA4-F1
#
_cell.length_a   1.000
_cell.length_b   1.000
_cell.length_c   1.000
_cell.angle_alpha   90.00
_cell.angle_beta   90.00
_cell.angle_gamma   90.00
#
_symmetry.space_group_name_H-M   'P 1'
#
loop_
_entity.id
_entity.type
_entity.pdbx_description
1 polymer ?
#
loop_
_entity_poly.entity_id
_entity_poly.type
_entity_poly.pdbx_seq_one_letter_code
_entity_poly.pdbx_strand_id
1 'polypeptide(L)'
;MKVINMFRAFTMESVNGYNLLSDTHKNMFDETYKKHLSSMDLVERRRYSENNVIKIEAEISVLRVYFNHGESFIYMHDHKWVKIP
;
A
#
# COMPACT_ATOMS: atom_id res chain seq x y z
N MET A 1 -3.61 18.11 15.67
CA MET A 1 -3.38 16.85 16.40
C MET A 1 -3.33 15.72 15.38
N LYS A 2 -2.15 15.23 14.98
CA LYS A 2 -2.04 14.09 14.04
C LYS A 2 -2.35 12.84 14.83
N VAL A 3 -3.54 12.27 14.65
CA VAL A 3 -3.83 10.90 15.08
C VAL A 3 -3.03 9.99 14.17
N ILE A 4 -1.77 9.75 14.53
CA ILE A 4 -0.97 8.70 13.90
C ILE A 4 -1.66 7.40 14.31
N ASN A 5 -2.20 6.67 13.34
CA ASN A 5 -2.81 5.34 13.54
C ASN A 5 -1.76 4.39 14.11
N MET A 6 -1.61 4.40 15.44
CA MET A 6 -0.63 3.60 16.17
C MET A 6 -0.84 2.09 15.93
N PHE A 7 -2.07 1.68 15.60
CA PHE A 7 -2.41 0.30 15.22
C PHE A 7 -1.99 -0.08 13.79
N ARG A 8 -1.86 0.88 12.86
CA ARG A 8 -1.45 0.60 11.46
C ARG A 8 0.05 0.50 11.28
N ALA A 9 0.81 1.24 12.08
CA ALA A 9 2.27 1.19 12.01
C ALA A 9 2.77 -0.25 12.27
N PHE A 10 2.19 -0.91 13.28
CA PHE A 10 2.58 -2.25 13.68
C PHE A 10 2.28 -3.33 12.63
N THR A 11 1.20 -3.20 11.84
CA THR A 11 0.86 -4.18 10.79
C THR A 11 1.80 -4.06 9.60
N MET A 12 2.05 -2.85 9.12
CA MET A 12 2.90 -2.64 7.93
C MET A 12 4.40 -2.78 8.21
N GLU A 13 4.87 -2.57 9.45
CA GLU A 13 6.27 -2.77 9.82
C GLU A 13 6.76 -4.22 9.60
N SER A 14 5.83 -5.19 9.58
CA SER A 14 6.14 -6.59 9.26
C SER A 14 6.25 -6.89 7.75
N VAL A 15 5.79 -5.97 6.90
CA VAL A 15 5.78 -6.13 5.45
C VAL A 15 7.18 -5.92 4.87
N ASN A 16 7.63 -6.86 4.04
CA ASN A 16 8.94 -6.79 3.42
C ASN A 16 9.11 -5.48 2.62
N GLY A 17 10.14 -4.69 2.94
CA GLY A 17 10.46 -3.44 2.27
C GLY A 17 9.75 -2.19 2.81
N TYR A 18 8.72 -2.30 3.66
CA TYR A 18 8.01 -1.13 4.21
C TYR A 18 8.91 -0.25 5.08
N ASN A 19 9.79 -0.85 5.89
CA ASN A 19 10.72 -0.11 6.75
C ASN A 19 11.84 0.60 5.98
N LEU A 20 12.05 0.24 4.70
CA LEU A 20 13.02 0.88 3.81
C LEU A 20 12.43 2.11 3.09
N LEU A 21 11.12 2.33 3.21
CA LEU A 21 10.45 3.47 2.60
C LEU A 21 10.81 4.78 3.32
N SER A 22 11.02 5.83 2.53
CA SER A 22 11.02 7.19 3.04
C SER A 22 9.63 7.58 3.56
N ASP A 23 9.56 8.61 4.40
CA ASP A 23 8.27 9.12 4.89
C ASP A 23 7.36 9.57 3.72
N THR A 24 7.94 10.12 2.66
CA THR A 24 7.22 10.48 1.43
C THR A 24 6.56 9.25 0.80
N HIS A 25 7.31 8.14 0.67
CA HIS A 25 6.77 6.90 0.14
C HIS A 25 5.71 6.29 1.06
N LYS A 26 5.90 6.32 2.39
CA LYS A 26 4.88 5.85 3.34
C LYS A 26 3.58 6.65 3.22
N ASN A 27 3.68 7.97 3.09
CA ASN A 27 2.50 8.83 2.86
C ASN A 27 1.83 8.51 1.51
N MET A 28 2.62 8.32 0.44
CA MET A 28 2.11 7.95 -0.87
C MET A 28 1.37 6.60 -0.85
N PHE A 29 1.92 5.61 -0.13
CA PHE A 29 1.24 4.34 0.12
C PHE A 29 -0.08 4.58 0.83
N ASP A 30 -0.09 5.25 1.98
CA ASP A 30 -1.27 5.46 2.80
C ASP A 30 -2.42 6.13 2.04
N GLU A 31 -2.11 7.15 1.23
CA GLU A 31 -3.11 7.91 0.49
C GLU A 31 -3.63 7.15 -0.73
N THR A 32 -2.74 6.50 -1.48
CA THR A 32 -3.10 5.75 -2.69
C THR A 32 -3.83 4.47 -2.34
N TYR A 33 -3.36 3.75 -1.32
CA TYR A 33 -3.96 2.51 -0.83
C TYR A 33 -5.40 2.71 -0.36
N LYS A 34 -5.67 3.78 0.42
CA LYS A 34 -7.04 4.10 0.87
C LYS A 34 -7.98 4.39 -0.30
N LYS A 35 -7.52 5.16 -1.30
CA LYS A 35 -8.30 5.45 -2.51
C LYS A 35 -8.57 4.18 -3.32
N HIS A 36 -7.55 3.35 -3.50
CA HIS A 36 -7.64 2.07 -4.19
C HIS A 36 -8.66 1.12 -3.53
N LEU A 37 -8.61 0.96 -2.20
CA LEU A 37 -9.60 0.15 -1.49
C LEU A 37 -11.01 0.74 -1.57
N SER A 38 -11.13 2.06 -1.60
CA SER A 38 -12.43 2.75 -1.67
C SER A 38 -13.10 2.61 -3.02
N SER A 39 -12.33 2.41 -4.11
CA SER A 39 -12.88 2.14 -5.45
C SER A 39 -13.36 0.70 -5.65
N MET A 40 -13.04 -0.20 -4.73
CA MET A 40 -13.45 -1.61 -4.79
C MET A 40 -14.75 -1.86 -4.04
N ASP A 41 -15.47 -2.90 -4.47
CA ASP A 41 -16.57 -3.46 -3.71
C ASP A 41 -16.09 -4.10 -2.39
N LEU A 42 -17.04 -4.42 -1.49
CA LEU A 42 -16.72 -4.95 -0.17
C LEU A 42 -16.07 -6.33 -0.19
N VAL A 43 -16.36 -7.16 -1.19
CA VAL A 43 -15.83 -8.53 -1.30
C VAL A 43 -14.40 -8.47 -1.79
N GLU A 44 -14.17 -7.71 -2.85
CA GLU A 44 -12.88 -7.49 -3.47
C GLU A 44 -11.92 -6.81 -2.50
N ARG A 45 -12.36 -5.77 -1.78
CA ARG A 45 -11.56 -5.05 -0.79
C ARG A 45 -10.89 -5.96 0.25
N ARG A 46 -11.53 -7.07 0.63
CA ARG A 46 -10.96 -8.03 1.60
C ARG A 46 -9.69 -8.69 1.06
N ARG A 47 -9.64 -8.99 -0.24
CA ARG A 47 -8.46 -9.56 -0.90
C ARG A 47 -7.27 -8.60 -0.86
N TYR A 48 -7.53 -7.29 -0.87
CA TYR A 48 -6.49 -6.27 -0.83
C TYR A 48 -6.26 -5.66 0.55
N SER A 49 -6.78 -6.25 1.63
CA SER A 49 -6.56 -5.76 3.00
C SER A 49 -5.07 -5.69 3.38
N GLU A 50 -4.74 -4.89 4.40
CA GLU A 50 -3.33 -4.62 4.79
C GLU A 50 -2.61 -5.93 5.13
N ASN A 51 -3.33 -6.88 5.75
CA ASN A 51 -2.83 -8.22 6.08
C ASN A 51 -2.43 -9.08 4.88
N ASN A 52 -2.88 -8.71 3.67
CA ASN A 52 -2.55 -9.42 2.44
C ASN A 52 -1.39 -8.77 1.70
N VAL A 53 -0.87 -7.62 2.14
CA VAL A 53 0.33 -7.02 1.55
C VAL A 53 1.55 -7.80 2.03
N ILE A 54 2.34 -8.34 1.10
CA ILE A 54 3.50 -9.19 1.42
C ILE A 54 4.84 -8.48 1.19
N LYS A 55 4.86 -7.49 0.30
CA LYS A 55 6.07 -6.77 -0.09
C LYS A 55 5.73 -5.40 -0.65
N ILE A 56 6.58 -4.42 -0.38
CA ILE A 56 6.55 -3.10 -1.01
C ILE A 56 7.95 -2.75 -1.49
N GLU A 57 8.08 -2.34 -2.74
CA GLU A 57 9.33 -1.84 -3.33
C GLU A 57 9.18 -0.38 -3.72
N ALA A 58 10.16 0.44 -3.36
CA ALA A 58 10.24 1.83 -3.81
C ALA A 58 11.13 1.94 -5.04
N GLU A 59 10.64 2.67 -6.03
CA GLU A 59 11.42 3.22 -7.13
C GLU A 59 11.39 4.76 -7.06
N ILE A 60 12.12 5.45 -7.94
CA ILE A 60 12.32 6.92 -7.88
C ILE A 60 11.01 7.70 -7.75
N SER A 61 9.92 7.24 -8.39
CA SER A 61 8.64 7.98 -8.43
C SER A 61 7.40 7.11 -8.18
N VAL A 62 7.59 5.83 -7.84
CA VAL A 62 6.49 4.88 -7.69
C VAL A 62 6.75 3.87 -6.57
N LEU A 63 5.68 3.25 -6.10
CA LEU A 63 5.73 2.08 -5.20
C LEU A 63 5.12 0.87 -5.88
N ARG A 64 5.79 -0.28 -5.84
CA ARG A 64 5.18 -1.56 -6.18
C ARG A 64 4.67 -2.21 -4.90
N VAL A 65 3.39 -2.56 -4.89
CA VAL A 65 2.71 -3.20 -3.76
C VAL A 65 2.29 -4.60 -4.19
N TYR A 66 2.77 -5.62 -3.48
CA TYR A 66 2.52 -7.02 -3.79
C TYR A 66 1.56 -7.63 -2.78
N PHE A 67 0.58 -8.39 -3.27
CA PHE A 67 -0.41 -9.07 -2.44
C PHE A 67 -0.22 -10.59 -2.44
N ASN A 68 -0.63 -11.26 -1.36
CA ASN A 68 -0.47 -12.71 -1.18
C ASN A 68 -1.24 -13.56 -2.19
N HIS A 69 -2.27 -13.02 -2.84
CA HIS A 69 -3.04 -13.69 -3.90
C HIS A 69 -2.43 -13.54 -5.29
N GLY A 70 -1.17 -13.10 -5.37
CA GLY A 70 -0.37 -13.06 -6.60
C GLY A 70 -0.48 -11.79 -7.42
N GLU A 71 -1.35 -10.85 -7.04
CA GLU A 71 -1.49 -9.58 -7.76
C GLU A 71 -0.58 -8.50 -7.19
N SER A 72 -0.22 -7.55 -8.06
CA SER A 72 0.55 -6.39 -7.65
C SER A 72 0.16 -5.12 -8.40
N PHE A 73 0.45 -3.98 -7.78
CA PHE A 73 0.06 -2.66 -8.26
C PHE A 73 1.22 -1.70 -8.17
N ILE A 74 1.32 -0.79 -9.15
CA ILE A 74 2.20 0.37 -9.11
C ILE A 74 1.39 1.56 -8.60
N TYR A 75 1.81 2.19 -7.51
CA TYR A 75 1.25 3.43 -6.97
C TYR A 75 2.12 4.61 -7.37
N MET A 76 1.49 5.65 -7.91
CA MET A 76 2.14 6.84 -8.46
C MET A 76 1.93 8.06 -7.55
N HIS A 77 2.78 9.09 -7.72
CA HIS A 77 2.76 10.32 -6.92
C HIS A 77 1.44 11.11 -7.02
N ASP A 78 0.65 10.93 -8.07
CA ASP A 78 -0.66 11.55 -8.26
C ASP A 78 -1.81 10.71 -7.67
N HIS A 79 -1.46 9.70 -6.86
CA HIS A 79 -2.37 8.72 -6.25
C HIS A 79 -3.16 7.88 -7.25
N LYS A 80 -2.68 7.76 -8.48
CA LYS A 80 -3.15 6.75 -9.41
C LYS A 80 -2.47 5.42 -9.12
N TRP A 81 -3.12 4.35 -9.55
CA TRP A 81 -2.55 3.01 -9.50
C TRP A 81 -2.79 2.26 -10.81
N VAL A 82 -1.89 1.33 -11.13
CA VAL A 82 -2.01 0.42 -12.27
C VAL A 82 -1.72 -0.99 -11.79
N LYS A 83 -2.58 -1.94 -12.14
CA LYS A 83 -2.35 -3.37 -11.91
C LYS A 83 -1.27 -3.84 -12.88
N ILE A 84 -0.29 -4.59 -12.38
CA ILE A 84 0.76 -5.21 -13.21
C ILE A 84 0.53 -6.73 -13.34
N PRO A 85 0.90 -7.33 -14.49
CA PRO A 85 0.79 -8.77 -14.73
C PRO A 85 1.66 -9.62 -13.79
#